data_AF-A0A9N9D823-F1
#
_entry.id   AF-A0A9N9D823-F1
#
_cell.length_a   1.000
_cell.length_b   1.000
_cell.length_c   1.000
_cell.angle_alpha   90.00
_cell.angle_beta   90.00
_cell.angle_gamma   90.00
#
_symmetry.space_group_name_H-M   'P 1'
#
loop_
_entity.id
_entity.type
_entity.pdbx_description
1 polymer ?
#
loop_
_entity_poly.entity_id
_entity_poly.type
_entity_poly.pdbx_seq_one_letter_code
_entity_poly.pdbx_strand_id
1 'polypeptide(L)'
;MRGGRDRFAVVRPGNAFRDKPGRSNFSKFGLQRVSSDKITEMGLFLHACEGDMVCKSVNSKIPYFNAPIYLENKNQIGKVDEILGPMNEVYFTIKLQEGIVATSFKPNDKVYIGEDKLLPLERFLPKPPAPKTGKITNNDFYNLNKS
;
A
#
# COMPACT_ATOMS: atom_id res chain seq x y z
N MET A 1 -82.01 -20.23 -38.10
CA MET A 1 -81.20 -21.46 -37.92
C MET A 1 -79.80 -21.06 -37.45
N ARG A 2 -79.26 -21.86 -36.52
CA ARG A 2 -78.03 -21.65 -35.74
C ARG A 2 -76.78 -21.42 -36.58
N GLY A 3 -75.85 -20.65 -36.02
CA GLY A 3 -74.43 -20.96 -36.11
C GLY A 3 -73.58 -19.91 -36.81
N GLY A 4 -72.94 -19.05 -36.03
CA GLY A 4 -71.82 -18.26 -36.50
C GLY A 4 -71.43 -17.17 -35.53
N ARG A 5 -70.14 -17.22 -35.12
CA ARG A 5 -69.25 -16.06 -35.13
C ARG A 5 -69.48 -15.01 -34.01
N ASP A 6 -68.54 -14.53 -33.20
CA ASP A 6 -67.08 -14.59 -33.03
C ASP A 6 -66.82 -14.00 -31.63
N ARG A 7 -65.84 -14.46 -30.83
CA ARG A 7 -65.15 -13.63 -29.80
C ARG A 7 -63.90 -14.32 -29.20
N PHE A 8 -63.00 -14.77 -30.06
CA PHE A 8 -61.61 -15.00 -29.64
C PHE A 8 -60.70 -14.03 -30.41
N ALA A 9 -60.49 -12.87 -29.81
CA ALA A 9 -59.49 -11.92 -30.25
C ALA A 9 -58.10 -12.49 -29.94
N VAL A 10 -57.32 -12.61 -31.01
CA VAL A 10 -55.90 -12.94 -31.05
C VAL A 10 -55.10 -11.84 -30.35
N VAL A 11 -54.31 -12.21 -29.34
CA VAL A 11 -53.09 -11.49 -28.97
C VAL A 11 -51.97 -12.53 -28.89
N ARG A 12 -51.05 -12.48 -29.85
CA ARG A 12 -49.67 -12.99 -29.74
C ARG A 12 -48.78 -11.81 -29.29
N PRO A 13 -47.49 -11.94 -28.91
CA PRO A 13 -46.67 -13.13 -28.65
C PRO A 13 -45.97 -13.06 -27.26
N GLY A 14 -45.38 -14.16 -26.79
CA GLY A 14 -44.61 -14.15 -25.53
C GLY A 14 -43.52 -15.22 -25.53
N ASN A 15 -42.42 -14.97 -26.23
CA ASN A 15 -41.16 -15.70 -26.04
C ASN A 15 -40.69 -15.51 -24.59
N ALA A 16 -40.96 -16.48 -23.72
CA ALA A 16 -40.36 -16.56 -22.39
C ALA A 16 -39.05 -17.37 -22.42
N PHE A 17 -38.14 -16.99 -23.33
CA PHE A 17 -36.71 -17.18 -23.14
C PHE A 17 -36.20 -15.90 -22.47
N ARG A 18 -36.05 -15.94 -21.14
CA ARG A 18 -35.35 -14.90 -20.39
C ARG A 18 -34.17 -15.53 -19.69
N ASP A 19 -33.03 -15.21 -20.26
CA ASP A 19 -31.67 -15.36 -19.79
C ASP A 19 -31.56 -15.28 -18.26
N LYS A 20 -30.97 -16.31 -17.65
CA LYS A 20 -30.32 -16.17 -16.35
C LYS A 20 -29.00 -15.43 -16.59
N PRO A 21 -28.83 -14.16 -16.18
CA PRO A 21 -27.51 -13.60 -16.14
C PRO A 21 -26.78 -14.19 -14.94
N GLY A 22 -25.71 -14.92 -15.22
CA GLY A 22 -24.67 -15.13 -14.23
C GLY A 22 -24.22 -13.79 -13.67
N ARG A 23 -24.23 -13.67 -12.34
CA ARG A 23 -23.42 -12.68 -11.65
C ARG A 23 -22.93 -13.28 -10.35
N SER A 24 -21.85 -14.03 -10.50
CA SER A 24 -20.68 -13.96 -9.62
C SER A 24 -20.91 -13.25 -8.27
N ASN A 25 -21.11 -14.04 -7.22
CA ASN A 25 -20.88 -13.64 -5.82
C ASN A 25 -19.38 -13.53 -5.52
N PHE A 26 -18.65 -12.86 -6.41
CA PHE A 26 -17.23 -12.53 -6.29
C PHE A 26 -17.11 -11.10 -5.76
N SER A 27 -17.64 -10.84 -4.56
CA SER A 27 -17.51 -9.55 -3.86
C SER A 27 -17.74 -9.69 -2.35
N LYS A 28 -17.07 -10.68 -1.73
CA LYS A 28 -16.73 -10.63 -0.29
C LYS A 28 -15.21 -10.61 -0.06
N PHE A 29 -14.44 -10.19 -1.06
CA PHE A 29 -13.16 -9.51 -0.82
C PHE A 29 -13.43 -8.01 -0.62
N GLY A 30 -14.34 -7.70 0.30
CA GLY A 30 -14.52 -6.36 0.82
C GLY A 30 -13.41 -6.15 1.83
N LEU A 31 -12.28 -5.64 1.32
CA LEU A 31 -11.29 -4.87 2.04
C LEU A 31 -11.02 -5.39 3.45
N GLN A 32 -9.98 -6.19 3.58
CA GLN A 32 -9.17 -6.20 4.78
C GLN A 32 -8.89 -4.73 5.13
N ARG A 33 -9.70 -4.16 6.04
CA ARG A 33 -9.28 -2.98 6.77
C ARG A 33 -8.16 -3.50 7.64
N VAL A 34 -6.94 -3.45 7.09
CA VAL A 34 -5.74 -3.46 7.90
C VAL A 34 -5.89 -2.23 8.78
N SER A 35 -6.57 -2.40 9.92
CA SER A 35 -6.72 -1.39 10.95
C SER A 35 -5.39 -1.32 11.68
N SER A 36 -4.42 -0.75 10.98
CA SER A 36 -3.18 -0.29 11.55
C SER A 36 -3.28 1.23 11.67
N ASP A 37 -4.33 1.75 12.30
CA ASP A 37 -4.48 3.19 12.64
C ASP A 37 -3.46 3.67 13.69
N LYS A 38 -2.42 2.87 13.92
CA LYS A 38 -1.27 3.20 14.73
C LYS A 38 -0.35 4.05 13.87
N ILE A 39 -0.48 5.35 14.08
CA ILE A 39 0.48 6.33 13.60
C ILE A 39 1.63 6.43 14.62
N THR A 40 2.84 6.58 14.11
CA THR A 40 4.05 6.79 14.92
C THR A 40 4.75 8.06 14.46
N GLU A 41 5.56 8.64 15.35
CA GLU A 41 6.33 9.85 15.04
C GLU A 41 7.39 9.52 13.98
N MET A 42 7.38 10.27 12.88
CA MET A 42 8.26 10.05 11.73
C MET A 42 9.40 11.06 11.69
N GLY A 43 9.08 12.33 11.88
CA GLY A 43 10.06 13.39 11.73
C GLY A 43 9.59 14.74 12.23
N LEU A 44 10.53 15.68 12.19
CA LEU A 44 10.36 17.06 12.56
C LEU A 44 10.51 17.94 11.33
N PHE A 45 9.60 18.89 11.15
CA PHE A 45 9.69 19.90 10.10
C PHE A 45 10.98 20.69 10.23
N LEU A 46 11.73 20.78 9.14
CA LEU A 46 12.98 21.53 9.06
C LEU A 46 12.76 22.86 8.33
N HIS A 47 12.35 22.80 7.06
CA HIS A 47 12.02 23.97 6.25
C HIS A 47 11.18 23.59 5.02
N ALA A 48 10.54 24.58 4.41
CA ALA A 48 9.84 24.44 3.14
C ALA A 48 10.83 24.63 1.96
N CYS A 49 10.72 23.80 0.92
CA CYS A 49 11.54 23.89 -0.29
C CYS A 49 10.65 23.69 -1.53
N GLU A 50 10.48 24.73 -2.35
CA GLU A 50 9.76 24.68 -3.64
C GLU A 50 8.33 24.08 -3.60
N GLY A 51 7.65 24.20 -2.45
CA GLY A 51 6.30 23.66 -2.25
C GLY A 51 6.27 22.30 -1.55
N ASP A 52 7.42 21.65 -1.43
CA ASP A 52 7.59 20.46 -0.61
C ASP A 52 8.07 20.81 0.80
N MET A 53 7.87 19.85 1.69
CA MET A 53 8.21 19.98 3.09
C MET A 53 9.37 19.08 3.44
N VAL A 54 10.49 19.66 3.87
CA VAL A 54 11.69 18.91 4.28
C VAL A 54 11.59 18.60 5.77
N CYS A 55 11.74 17.32 6.12
CA CYS A 55 11.69 16.85 7.49
C CYS A 55 12.96 16.08 7.86
N LYS A 56 13.39 16.25 9.11
CA LYS A 56 14.44 15.44 9.74
C LYS A 56 13.80 14.22 10.40
N SER A 57 14.29 13.03 10.10
CA SER A 57 13.80 11.81 10.74
C SER A 57 14.20 11.77 12.21
N VAL A 58 13.25 11.39 13.07
CA VAL A 58 13.49 11.06 14.49
C VAL A 58 13.32 9.57 14.76
N ASN A 59 13.01 8.80 13.72
CA ASN A 59 12.74 7.37 13.80
C ASN A 59 13.96 6.57 13.34
N SER A 60 14.19 5.39 13.91
CA SER A 60 15.27 4.49 13.50
C SER A 60 14.97 3.75 12.18
N LYS A 61 13.71 3.77 11.74
CA LYS A 61 13.24 3.10 10.51
C LYS A 61 13.09 4.10 9.37
N ILE A 62 13.28 3.61 8.15
CA ILE A 62 13.17 4.42 6.93
C ILE A 62 11.72 4.39 6.42
N PRO A 63 11.11 5.51 6.04
CA PRO A 63 9.74 5.51 5.52
C PRO A 63 9.68 4.87 4.12
N TYR A 64 8.53 4.31 3.74
CA TYR A 64 8.30 3.98 2.34
C TYR A 64 8.15 5.24 1.49
N PHE A 65 8.66 5.18 0.26
CA PHE A 65 8.31 6.12 -0.79
C PHE A 65 6.79 6.14 -1.02
N ASN A 66 6.24 7.32 -1.29
CA ASN A 66 4.80 7.56 -1.44
C ASN A 66 3.93 7.17 -0.23
N ALA A 67 4.51 6.93 0.95
CA ALA A 67 3.73 6.68 2.14
C ALA A 67 2.95 7.95 2.56
N PRO A 68 1.68 7.82 2.96
CA PRO A 68 0.90 8.95 3.44
C PRO A 68 1.47 9.47 4.76
N ILE A 69 1.59 10.79 4.86
CA ILE A 69 2.03 11.49 6.08
C ILE A 69 0.83 12.20 6.71
N TYR A 70 0.79 12.13 8.03
CA TYR A 70 -0.29 12.62 8.87
C TYR A 70 0.22 13.61 9.91
N LEU A 71 -0.70 14.40 10.44
CA LEU A 71 -0.52 15.15 11.69
C LEU A 71 -0.97 14.31 12.90
N GLU A 72 -0.76 14.83 14.10
CA GLU A 72 -1.17 14.18 15.36
C GLU A 72 -2.68 13.84 15.39
N ASN A 73 -3.49 14.72 14.79
CA ASN A 73 -4.94 14.52 14.64
C ASN A 73 -5.32 13.49 13.55
N LYS A 74 -4.35 12.77 12.97
CA LYS A 74 -4.51 11.81 11.88
C LYS A 74 -5.00 12.41 10.55
N ASN A 75 -4.97 13.75 10.40
CA ASN A 75 -5.25 14.37 9.11
C ASN A 75 -4.06 14.15 8.18
N GLN A 76 -4.33 13.61 6.99
CA GLN A 76 -3.31 13.43 5.98
C GLN A 76 -2.92 14.80 5.40
N ILE A 77 -1.62 15.09 5.36
CA ILE A 77 -1.10 16.34 4.81
C ILE A 77 -0.38 16.17 3.48
N GLY A 78 0.03 14.95 3.17
CA GLY A 78 0.88 14.70 2.02
C GLY A 78 1.30 13.25 1.93
N LYS A 79 2.38 13.04 1.18
CA LYS A 79 3.06 11.75 1.04
C LYS A 79 4.56 11.95 0.92
N VAL A 80 5.33 10.96 1.34
CA VAL A 80 6.80 10.96 1.18
C VAL A 80 7.16 10.92 -0.30
N ASP A 81 8.06 11.79 -0.76
CA ASP A 81 8.53 11.81 -2.15
C ASP A 81 10.00 11.35 -2.25
N GLU A 82 10.89 11.99 -1.50
CA GLU A 82 12.32 11.70 -1.52
C GLU A 82 12.87 11.36 -0.13
N ILE A 83 13.86 10.48 -0.08
CA ILE A 83 14.58 10.10 1.14
C ILE A 83 16.06 10.30 0.87
N LEU A 84 16.72 11.11 1.71
CA LEU A 84 18.07 11.59 1.51
C LEU A 84 18.83 11.68 2.84
N GLY A 85 20.11 12.04 2.75
CA GLY A 85 20.99 12.16 3.91
C GLY A 85 21.73 10.86 4.26
N PRO A 86 22.71 10.95 5.16
CA PRO A 86 23.48 9.81 5.62
C PRO A 86 22.67 8.92 6.59
N MET A 87 23.08 7.66 6.77
CA MET A 87 22.35 6.67 7.59
C MET A 87 22.15 7.06 9.06
N ASN A 88 23.02 7.92 9.60
CA ASN A 88 22.91 8.46 10.95
C ASN A 88 21.92 9.62 11.06
N GLU A 89 21.64 10.31 9.96
CA GLU A 89 20.74 11.47 9.93
C GLU A 89 19.96 11.49 8.62
N VAL A 90 18.85 10.75 8.61
CA VAL A 90 17.97 10.65 7.45
C VAL A 90 17.06 11.88 7.39
N TYR A 91 16.97 12.45 6.19
CA TYR A 91 16.01 13.48 5.84
C TYR A 91 15.04 12.94 4.79
N PHE A 92 13.85 13.51 4.74
CA PHE A 92 12.87 13.14 3.72
C PHE A 92 12.04 14.35 3.32
N THR A 93 11.60 14.37 2.07
CA THR A 93 10.68 15.38 1.55
C THR A 93 9.27 14.82 1.54
N ILE A 94 8.32 15.71 1.77
CA ILE A 94 6.89 15.40 1.74
C ILE A 94 6.26 16.28 0.66
N LYS A 95 5.66 15.61 -0.32
CA LYS A 95 4.79 16.24 -1.29
C LYS A 95 3.44 16.51 -0.65
N LEU A 96 3.17 17.78 -0.41
CA LEU A 96 1.94 18.22 0.25
C LEU A 96 0.73 18.09 -0.68
N GLN A 97 -0.45 17.91 -0.08
CA GLN A 97 -1.70 17.92 -0.81
C GLN A 97 -2.10 19.35 -1.20
N GLU A 98 -2.98 19.45 -2.20
CA GLU A 98 -3.54 20.73 -2.63
C GLU A 98 -4.24 21.45 -1.47
N GLY A 99 -3.94 22.74 -1.31
CA GLY A 99 -4.46 23.56 -0.21
C GLY A 99 -3.62 23.53 1.07
N ILE A 100 -2.58 22.71 1.16
CA ILE A 100 -1.64 22.69 2.28
C ILE A 100 -0.34 23.35 1.85
N VAL A 101 0.09 24.37 2.60
CA VAL A 101 1.26 25.19 2.26
C VAL A 101 2.42 24.84 3.20
N ALA A 102 3.58 24.46 2.65
CA ALA A 102 4.74 24.08 3.46
C ALA A 102 5.20 25.18 4.43
N THR A 103 5.00 26.45 4.07
CA THR A 103 5.39 27.60 4.90
C THR A 103 4.46 27.85 6.09
N SER A 104 3.31 27.16 6.20
CA SER A 104 2.43 27.29 7.38
C SER A 104 2.94 26.49 8.58
N PHE A 105 3.87 25.56 8.37
CA PHE A 105 4.45 24.75 9.43
C PHE A 105 5.61 25.49 10.12
N LYS A 106 5.75 25.22 11.42
CA LYS A 106 6.82 25.78 12.24
C LYS A 106 7.98 24.79 12.35
N PRO A 107 9.23 25.28 12.47
CA PRO A 107 10.37 24.43 12.77
C PRO A 107 10.09 23.55 14.00
N ASN A 108 10.38 22.26 13.87
CA ASN A 108 10.10 21.20 14.84
C ASN A 108 8.63 20.75 14.97
N ASP A 109 7.75 21.14 14.05
CA ASP A 109 6.42 20.53 13.96
C ASP A 109 6.55 19.03 13.66
N LYS A 110 5.82 18.22 14.42
CA LYS A 110 5.88 16.76 14.31
C LYS A 110 5.00 16.25 13.19
N VAL A 111 5.54 15.31 12.42
CA VAL A 111 4.81 14.55 11.41
C VAL A 111 4.78 13.08 11.75
N TYR A 112 3.69 12.42 11.34
CA TYR A 112 3.38 11.05 11.70
C TYR A 112 3.18 10.18 10.46
N ILE A 113 3.44 8.88 10.60
CA ILE A 113 3.28 7.88 9.54
C ILE A 113 2.66 6.61 10.11
N GLY A 114 1.99 5.82 9.28
CA GLY A 114 1.54 4.48 9.69
C GLY A 114 2.72 3.56 10.01
N GLU A 115 2.65 2.82 11.11
CA GLU A 115 3.69 1.87 11.52
C GLU A 115 3.95 0.77 10.46
N ASP A 116 2.94 0.46 9.65
CA ASP A 116 3.01 -0.51 8.54
C ASP A 116 3.78 0.03 7.32
N LYS A 117 4.06 1.34 7.28
CA LYS A 117 4.75 2.01 6.17
C LYS A 117 6.23 2.31 6.44
N LEU A 118 6.84 1.56 7.35
CA LEU A 118 8.24 1.70 7.73
C LEU A 118 9.07 0.49 7.32
N LEU A 119 10.26 0.76 6.78
CA LEU A 119 11.27 -0.22 6.41
C LEU A 119 12.37 -0.33 7.48
N PRO A 120 12.75 -1.55 7.88
CA PRO A 120 13.89 -1.73 8.76
C PRO A 120 15.19 -1.37 8.04
N LEU A 121 16.09 -0.66 8.74
CA LEU A 121 17.36 -0.16 8.21
C LEU A 121 18.23 -1.26 7.59
N GLU A 122 18.16 -2.48 8.13
CA GLU A 122 18.86 -3.67 7.63
C GLU A 122 18.59 -3.98 6.16
N ARG A 123 17.44 -3.55 5.60
CA ARG A 123 17.16 -3.72 4.16
C ARG A 123 18.07 -2.89 3.26
N PHE A 124 18.63 -1.82 3.81
CA PHE A 124 19.55 -0.92 3.13
C PHE A 124 21.01 -1.23 3.45
N LEU A 125 21.28 -2.16 4.37
CA LEU A 125 22.61 -2.68 4.62
C LEU A 125 22.87 -3.90 3.70
N PRO A 126 24.10 -4.04 3.15
CA PRO A 126 24.44 -5.21 2.38
C PRO A 126 24.29 -6.45 3.25
N LYS A 127 23.47 -7.40 2.80
CA LYS A 127 23.38 -8.70 3.48
C LYS A 127 24.76 -9.37 3.42
N PRO A 128 25.23 -9.98 4.50
CA PRO A 128 26.43 -10.81 4.43
C PRO A 128 26.23 -11.84 3.31
N PRO A 129 27.27 -12.11 2.49
CA PRO A 129 27.16 -13.09 1.42
C PRO A 129 26.66 -14.39 2.02
N ALA A 130 25.60 -14.95 1.44
CA ALA A 130 25.09 -16.25 1.88
C ALA A 130 26.27 -17.24 1.86
N PRO A 131 26.48 -18.03 2.93
CA PRO A 131 27.42 -19.13 2.84
C PRO A 131 27.00 -19.97 1.65
N LYS A 132 27.91 -20.16 0.69
CA LYS A 132 27.68 -21.05 -0.45
C LYS A 132 27.41 -22.42 0.15
N THR A 133 26.14 -22.80 0.28
CA THR A 133 25.76 -24.17 0.59
C THR A 133 26.22 -24.97 -0.61
N GLY A 134 27.43 -25.53 -0.52
CA GLY A 134 27.92 -26.51 -1.47
C GLY A 134 26.85 -27.58 -1.56
N LYS A 135 26.30 -27.78 -2.75
CA LYS A 135 25.47 -28.95 -3.01
C LYS A 135 26.38 -30.15 -2.85
N ILE A 136 26.39 -30.76 -1.66
CA ILE A 136 26.94 -32.10 -1.48
C ILE A 136 26.14 -32.98 -2.43
N THR A 137 26.81 -33.56 -3.42
CA THR A 137 26.17 -34.45 -4.37
C THR A 137 26.23 -35.88 -3.83
N ASN A 138 25.29 -36.73 -4.21
CA ASN A 138 25.24 -38.13 -3.73
C ASN A 138 26.51 -38.95 -4.03
N ASN A 139 27.43 -38.44 -4.86
CA ASN A 139 28.72 -39.06 -5.13
C ASN A 139 29.74 -38.88 -3.99
N ASP A 140 29.56 -37.88 -3.12
CA ASP A 140 30.48 -37.61 -2.00
C ASP A 140 30.29 -38.63 -0.84
N PHE A 141 29.10 -39.23 -0.73
CA PHE A 141 28.81 -40.28 0.27
C PHE A 141 29.38 -41.66 -0.10
N TYR A 142 29.61 -41.95 -1.38
CA TYR A 142 30.11 -43.26 -1.82
C TYR A 142 31.63 -43.44 -1.56
N ASN A 143 32.37 -42.35 -1.43
CA ASN A 143 33.83 -42.40 -1.22
C ASN A 143 34.26 -42.40 0.26
N LEU A 144 33.36 -42.10 1.21
CA LEU A 144 33.69 -42.14 2.64
C LEU A 144 33.58 -43.55 3.29
N ASN A 145 32.88 -44.49 2.66
CA ASN A 145 32.64 -45.83 3.24
C ASN A 145 33.51 -46.94 2.61
N LYS A 146 34.62 -46.58 1.97
CA LYS A 146 35.49 -47.55 1.28
C LYS A 146 36.97 -47.48 1.68
N SER A 147 37.27 -46.97 2.87
CA SER A 147 38.58 -47.07 3.53
C SER A 147 38.47 -47.86 4.83
#